data_AF-A0A7S4URG2-F1
#
_entry.id   AF-A0A7S4URG2-F1
#
_cell.length_a   1.000
_cell.length_b   1.000
_cell.length_c   1.000
_cell.angle_alpha   90.00
_cell.angle_beta   90.00
_cell.angle_gamma   90.00
#
_symmetry.space_group_name_H-M   'P 1'
#
loop_
_entity.id
_entity.type
_entity.pdbx_description
1 polymer ?
#
loop_
_entity_poly.entity_id
_entity_poly.type
_entity_poly.pdbx_seq_one_letter_code
_entity_poly.pdbx_strand_id
1 'polypeptide(L)'
;NIFQSALRAKTDVLAFRSNPCHAVIARILYCGVGLLERDKRYKEAIRVIDLLLSADLPLKVHFSSPQLLLRKVMDLQHTGSLESALSLCEAYLEKSSIQGEFRIAMEARCSKLSVPPRRWKPAALPTRRTATQRQIVSDIPYVENAALQHYASEEGGGWKCGMHTENGIWHMLFGVLLADVLLDPCDLFVPEDLMESPLDFGGSAFFERRRLEISQRLSSISDVAEGEGVCPLVDRLTKNWDCYKNRMCIGVQWNRHSLQELIAIARCIGKEVIACVCNLFARDFQTWRHGLPDLIFWDEAKDAKCSSLLVEVKGPGDSLSNAQIAWIHELLEAGAHVEVCHVERSQ
;
A
#
# COMPACT_ATOMS: atom_id res chain seq x y z
N ASN A 1 -29.59 -12.95 15.85
CA ASN A 1 -29.22 -13.70 17.08
C ASN A 1 -27.73 -13.65 17.40
N ILE A 2 -26.82 -14.15 16.53
CA ILE A 2 -25.36 -14.11 16.80
C ILE A 2 -24.84 -12.68 17.07
N PHE A 3 -25.22 -11.71 16.23
CA PHE A 3 -24.80 -10.31 16.38
C PHE A 3 -25.28 -9.66 17.69
N GLN A 4 -26.54 -9.91 18.07
CA GLN A 4 -27.09 -9.43 19.34
C GLN A 4 -26.50 -10.17 20.55
N SER A 5 -26.15 -11.44 20.41
CA SER A 5 -25.46 -12.21 21.45
C SER A 5 -24.05 -11.66 21.70
N ALA A 6 -23.31 -11.34 20.62
CA ALA A 6 -21.98 -10.74 20.70
C ALA A 6 -22.00 -9.35 21.36
N LEU A 7 -23.00 -8.51 21.04
CA LEU A 7 -23.17 -7.19 21.66
C LEU A 7 -23.53 -7.24 23.16
N ARG A 8 -24.21 -8.31 23.61
CA ARG A 8 -24.60 -8.52 25.02
C ARG A 8 -23.45 -9.07 25.88
N ALA A 9 -22.46 -9.73 25.27
CA ALA A 9 -21.34 -10.38 25.97
C ALA A 9 -20.24 -9.42 26.47
N LYS A 10 -20.58 -8.16 26.78
CA LYS A 10 -19.67 -7.10 27.26
C LYS A 10 -18.85 -7.49 28.50
N THR A 11 -19.28 -8.52 29.23
CA THR A 11 -18.64 -9.02 30.46
C THR A 11 -17.55 -10.08 30.23
N ASP A 12 -17.50 -10.72 29.07
CA ASP A 12 -16.59 -11.85 28.81
C ASP A 12 -15.39 -11.51 27.92
N VAL A 13 -15.00 -10.22 27.86
CA VAL A 13 -13.88 -9.72 27.03
C VAL A 13 -12.56 -10.47 27.30
N LEU A 14 -12.39 -11.06 28.48
CA LEU A 14 -11.21 -11.85 28.85
C LEU A 14 -11.20 -13.28 28.26
N ALA A 15 -12.35 -13.85 27.88
CA ALA A 15 -12.45 -15.18 27.27
C ALA A 15 -12.09 -15.19 25.76
N PHE A 16 -11.96 -14.01 25.14
CA PHE A 16 -11.73 -13.84 23.69
C PHE A 16 -10.32 -14.19 23.19
N ARG A 17 -9.38 -14.50 24.09
CA ARG A 17 -7.93 -14.45 23.79
C ARG A 17 -7.33 -15.67 23.08
N SER A 18 -7.99 -16.83 23.03
CA SER A 18 -7.30 -18.10 22.68
C SER A 18 -8.00 -19.05 21.70
N ASN A 19 -9.10 -18.65 21.05
CA ASN A 19 -9.87 -19.55 20.17
C ASN A 19 -9.98 -19.02 18.73
N PRO A 20 -9.67 -19.83 17.68
CA PRO A 20 -9.89 -19.47 16.27
C PRO A 20 -11.35 -19.11 15.95
N CYS A 21 -12.34 -19.52 16.75
CA CYS A 21 -13.72 -19.04 16.62
C CYS A 21 -13.83 -17.52 16.79
N HIS A 22 -12.97 -16.88 17.59
CA HIS A 22 -12.97 -15.41 17.75
C HIS A 22 -12.52 -14.70 16.48
N ALA A 23 -11.62 -15.32 15.70
CA ALA A 23 -11.22 -14.85 14.38
C ALA A 23 -12.42 -14.64 13.45
N VAL A 24 -13.24 -15.68 13.39
CA VAL A 24 -14.44 -15.73 12.58
C VAL A 24 -15.49 -14.74 13.11
N ILE A 25 -15.69 -14.68 14.43
CA ILE A 25 -16.67 -13.75 15.04
C ILE A 25 -16.32 -12.30 14.74
N ALA A 26 -15.06 -11.88 14.90
CA ALA A 26 -14.72 -10.49 14.61
C ALA A 26 -14.85 -10.15 13.13
N ARG A 27 -14.61 -11.13 12.23
CA ARG A 27 -14.90 -10.98 10.80
C ARG A 27 -16.39 -10.81 10.53
N ILE A 28 -17.24 -11.58 11.20
CA ILE A 28 -18.69 -11.41 11.13
C ILE A 28 -19.09 -10.02 11.64
N LEU A 29 -18.54 -9.57 12.77
CA LEU A 29 -18.82 -8.24 13.32
C LEU A 29 -18.37 -7.13 12.36
N TYR A 30 -17.18 -7.23 11.79
CA TYR A 30 -16.66 -6.29 10.79
C TYR A 30 -17.57 -6.17 9.57
N CYS A 31 -17.99 -7.31 9.00
CA CYS A 31 -18.98 -7.32 7.92
C CYS A 31 -20.32 -6.72 8.38
N GLY A 32 -20.73 -7.00 9.62
CA GLY A 32 -21.93 -6.44 10.24
C GLY A 32 -21.91 -4.91 10.36
N VAL A 33 -20.75 -4.29 10.59
CA VAL A 33 -20.60 -2.82 10.54
C VAL A 33 -21.07 -2.29 9.19
N GLY A 34 -20.66 -2.92 8.08
CA GLY A 34 -21.07 -2.48 6.74
C GLY A 34 -22.57 -2.59 6.48
N LEU A 35 -23.22 -3.62 7.04
CA LEU A 35 -24.67 -3.75 6.97
C LEU A 35 -25.37 -2.65 7.77
N LEU A 36 -24.89 -2.34 8.97
CA LEU A 36 -25.44 -1.27 9.80
C LEU A 36 -25.28 0.11 9.15
N GLU A 37 -24.11 0.40 8.57
CA GLU A 37 -23.87 1.63 7.81
C GLU A 37 -24.82 1.75 6.62
N ARG A 38 -25.03 0.68 5.85
CA ARG A 38 -25.98 0.66 4.72
C ARG A 38 -27.42 0.93 5.16
N ASP A 39 -27.80 0.41 6.32
CA ASP A 39 -29.12 0.64 6.93
C ASP A 39 -29.20 1.98 7.68
N LYS A 40 -28.17 2.84 7.58
CA LYS A 40 -28.06 4.15 8.26
C LYS A 40 -28.11 4.07 9.79
N ARG A 41 -27.75 2.91 10.36
CA ARG A 41 -27.71 2.64 11.81
C ARG A 41 -26.32 2.97 12.39
N TYR A 42 -25.83 4.17 12.11
CA TYR A 42 -24.45 4.59 12.44
C TYR A 42 -24.11 4.52 13.94
N LYS A 43 -25.06 4.81 14.83
CA LYS A 43 -24.84 4.69 16.29
C LYS A 43 -24.53 3.26 16.73
N GLU A 44 -25.12 2.28 16.05
CA GLU A 44 -24.87 0.86 16.34
C GLU A 44 -23.56 0.40 15.68
N ALA A 45 -23.27 0.88 14.47
CA ALA A 45 -22.00 0.66 13.79
C ALA A 45 -20.83 1.12 14.68
N ILE A 46 -20.89 2.34 15.23
CA ILE A 46 -19.89 2.88 16.16
C ILE A 46 -19.69 1.96 17.37
N ARG A 47 -20.77 1.45 17.99
CA ARG A 47 -20.66 0.55 19.16
C ARG A 47 -19.92 -0.75 18.81
N VAL A 48 -20.16 -1.28 17.61
CA VAL A 48 -19.50 -2.49 17.13
C VAL A 48 -18.04 -2.22 16.80
N ILE A 49 -17.75 -1.06 16.20
CA ILE A 49 -16.36 -0.63 15.96
C ILE A 49 -15.61 -0.44 17.29
N ASP A 50 -16.22 0.18 18.30
CA ASP A 50 -15.63 0.32 19.63
C ASP A 50 -15.34 -1.03 20.29
N LEU A 51 -16.23 -2.00 20.11
CA LEU A 51 -16.01 -3.38 20.57
C LEU A 51 -14.81 -4.01 19.84
N LEU A 52 -14.72 -3.86 18.52
CA LEU A 52 -13.62 -4.39 17.72
C LEU A 52 -12.27 -3.73 18.06
N LEU A 53 -12.25 -2.42 18.33
CA LEU A 53 -11.04 -1.67 18.67
C LEU A 53 -10.56 -1.93 20.11
N SER A 54 -11.48 -2.18 21.04
CA SER A 54 -11.16 -2.48 22.44
C SER A 54 -10.77 -3.94 22.66
N ALA A 55 -11.20 -4.84 21.78
CA ALA A 55 -10.85 -6.24 21.87
C ALA A 55 -9.39 -6.46 21.44
N ASP A 56 -8.61 -7.06 22.33
CA ASP A 56 -7.23 -7.50 22.04
C ASP A 56 -7.27 -8.79 21.20
N LEU A 57 -7.75 -8.65 19.98
CA LEU A 57 -7.96 -9.76 19.06
C LEU A 57 -6.68 -9.98 18.21
N PRO A 58 -6.24 -11.23 18.02
CA PRO A 58 -5.12 -11.57 17.14
C PRO A 58 -5.39 -11.28 15.64
N LEU A 59 -6.52 -10.65 15.32
CA LEU A 59 -7.05 -10.42 13.96
C LEU A 59 -6.64 -9.10 13.33
N LYS A 60 -5.66 -8.39 13.90
CA LYS A 60 -5.14 -7.15 13.30
C LYS A 60 -4.70 -7.32 11.84
N VAL A 61 -4.46 -8.55 11.39
CA VAL A 61 -4.17 -8.93 9.99
C VAL A 61 -5.33 -8.66 9.03
N HIS A 62 -6.59 -8.79 9.48
CA HIS A 62 -7.77 -8.69 8.61
C HIS A 62 -8.55 -7.38 8.74
N PHE A 63 -8.47 -6.72 9.90
CA PHE A 63 -9.07 -5.42 10.12
C PHE A 63 -7.98 -4.50 10.65
N SER A 64 -7.39 -3.71 9.77
CA SER A 64 -6.39 -2.75 10.19
C SER A 64 -7.07 -1.76 11.13
N SER A 65 -6.49 -1.54 12.32
CA SER A 65 -7.00 -0.55 13.27
C SER A 65 -7.24 0.82 12.61
N PRO A 66 -6.40 1.29 11.65
CA PRO A 66 -6.66 2.50 10.90
C PRO A 66 -7.98 2.52 10.10
N GLN A 67 -8.33 1.41 9.43
CA GLN A 67 -9.56 1.32 8.64
C GLN A 67 -10.81 1.44 9.52
N LEU A 68 -10.83 0.72 10.65
CA LEU A 68 -11.92 0.80 11.62
C LEU A 68 -12.06 2.20 12.21
N LEU A 69 -10.93 2.84 12.56
CA LEU A 69 -10.92 4.22 13.05
C LEU A 69 -11.47 5.20 12.01
N LEU A 70 -11.08 5.05 10.74
CA LEU A 70 -11.59 5.90 9.66
C LEU A 70 -13.10 5.74 9.48
N ARG A 71 -13.62 4.51 9.54
CA ARG A 71 -15.07 4.24 9.52
C ARG A 71 -15.78 4.88 10.70
N LYS A 72 -15.23 4.75 11.92
CA LYS A 72 -15.79 5.40 13.11
C LYS A 72 -15.85 6.93 12.97
N VAL A 73 -14.82 7.56 12.40
CA VAL A 73 -14.83 9.00 12.10
C VAL A 73 -16.00 9.35 11.17
N MET A 74 -16.18 8.59 10.08
CA MET A 74 -17.26 8.82 9.13
C MET A 74 -18.65 8.64 9.78
N ASP A 75 -18.83 7.59 10.58
CA ASP A 75 -20.09 7.35 11.30
C ASP A 75 -20.39 8.45 12.31
N LEU A 76 -19.39 8.95 13.04
CA LEU A 76 -19.55 10.08 13.96
C LEU A 76 -19.99 11.35 13.21
N GLN A 77 -19.51 11.56 11.98
CA GLN A 77 -19.98 12.66 11.14
C GLN A 77 -21.45 12.47 10.75
N HIS A 78 -21.85 11.25 10.37
CA HIS A 78 -23.25 10.95 10.06
C HIS A 78 -24.20 11.12 11.25
N THR A 79 -23.72 10.90 12.49
CA THR A 79 -24.52 11.14 13.70
C THR A 79 -24.50 12.58 14.20
N GLY A 80 -23.79 13.49 13.51
CA GLY A 80 -23.63 14.90 13.91
C GLY A 80 -22.64 15.11 15.07
N SER A 81 -21.91 14.08 15.49
CA SER A 81 -20.92 14.12 16.58
C SER A 81 -19.56 14.63 16.09
N LEU A 82 -19.56 15.83 15.50
CA LEU A 82 -18.41 16.40 14.78
C LEU A 82 -17.18 16.63 15.67
N GLU A 83 -17.37 17.01 16.94
CA GLU A 83 -16.26 17.24 17.88
C GLU A 83 -15.55 15.93 18.24
N SER A 84 -16.30 14.85 18.43
CA SER A 84 -15.75 13.51 18.66
C SER A 84 -15.04 12.98 17.42
N ALA A 85 -15.58 13.24 16.22
CA ALA A 85 -14.93 12.89 14.97
C ALA A 85 -13.58 13.61 14.81
N LEU A 86 -13.56 14.92 15.07
CA LEU A 86 -12.35 15.73 15.01
C LEU A 86 -11.30 15.28 16.03
N SER A 87 -11.71 15.10 17.29
CA SER A 87 -10.81 14.64 18.35
C SER A 87 -10.19 13.28 18.03
N LEU A 88 -10.94 12.39 17.37
CA LEU A 88 -10.45 11.09 16.94
C LEU A 88 -9.43 11.21 15.80
N CYS A 89 -9.65 12.10 14.83
CA CYS A 89 -8.67 12.41 13.79
C CYS A 89 -7.37 12.97 14.39
N GLU A 90 -7.48 13.95 15.28
CA GLU A 90 -6.31 14.58 15.93
C GLU A 90 -5.50 13.53 16.72
N ALA A 91 -6.18 12.71 17.54
CA ALA A 91 -5.54 11.66 18.31
C ALA A 91 -4.87 10.59 17.42
N TYR A 92 -5.47 10.26 16.27
CA TYR A 92 -4.86 9.35 15.30
C TYR A 92 -3.59 9.95 14.69
N LEU A 93 -3.64 11.21 14.25
CA LEU A 93 -2.52 11.86 13.58
C LEU A 93 -1.32 12.13 14.51
N GLU A 94 -1.58 12.34 15.81
CA GLU A 94 -0.55 12.52 16.84
C GLU A 94 0.16 11.21 17.20
N LYS A 95 -0.59 10.11 17.37
CA LYS A 95 -0.06 8.85 17.91
C LYS A 95 0.41 7.86 16.84
N SER A 96 -0.11 7.97 15.63
CA SER A 96 0.10 6.95 14.60
C SER A 96 1.40 7.19 13.84
N SER A 97 2.31 6.21 13.92
CA SER A 97 3.43 6.06 12.99
C SER A 97 3.01 5.45 11.65
N ILE A 98 1.73 5.10 11.48
CA ILE A 98 1.21 4.42 10.29
C ILE A 98 1.05 5.43 9.16
N GLN A 99 1.78 5.17 8.08
CA GLN A 99 1.73 5.92 6.82
C GLN A 99 0.72 5.27 5.85
N GLY A 100 0.49 5.91 4.70
CA GLY A 100 -0.39 5.35 3.65
C GLY A 100 -1.78 5.99 3.58
N GLU A 101 -2.71 5.29 2.92
CA GLU A 101 -4.02 5.83 2.53
C GLU A 101 -4.87 6.34 3.71
N PHE A 102 -4.81 5.64 4.85
CA PHE A 102 -5.59 6.00 6.03
C PHE A 102 -5.12 7.30 6.65
N ARG A 103 -3.81 7.58 6.59
CA ARG A 103 -3.27 8.86 7.03
C ARG A 103 -3.78 9.99 6.14
N ILE A 104 -3.75 9.82 4.81
CA ILE A 104 -4.31 10.82 3.87
C ILE A 104 -5.78 11.11 4.20
N ALA A 105 -6.56 10.04 4.38
CA ALA A 105 -7.99 10.14 4.61
C ALA A 105 -8.33 10.84 5.93
N MET A 106 -7.51 10.61 6.97
CA MET A 106 -7.63 11.25 8.28
C MET A 106 -7.20 12.71 8.23
N GLU A 107 -6.09 13.05 7.57
CA GLU A 107 -5.65 14.44 7.38
C GLU A 107 -6.70 15.27 6.64
N ALA A 108 -7.23 14.74 5.53
CA ALA A 108 -8.28 15.40 4.76
C ALA A 108 -9.57 15.64 5.59
N ARG A 109 -9.95 14.68 6.44
CA ARG A 109 -11.10 14.83 7.35
C ARG A 109 -10.82 15.81 8.48
N CYS A 110 -9.64 15.74 9.08
CA CYS A 110 -9.20 16.66 10.12
C CYS A 110 -9.26 18.10 9.61
N SER A 111 -8.72 18.36 8.42
CA SER A 111 -8.78 19.68 7.77
C SER A 111 -10.22 20.18 7.58
N LYS A 112 -11.10 19.33 7.05
CA LYS A 112 -12.53 19.67 6.84
C LYS A 112 -13.28 19.94 8.15
N LEU A 113 -12.94 19.23 9.23
CA LEU A 113 -13.62 19.35 10.53
C LEU A 113 -13.06 20.49 11.39
N SER A 114 -11.78 20.82 11.22
CA SER A 114 -11.03 21.83 11.96
C SER A 114 -11.35 23.26 11.50
N VAL A 115 -12.63 23.61 11.56
CA VAL A 115 -13.16 24.95 11.22
C VAL A 115 -13.87 25.58 12.43
N PRO A 116 -14.00 26.92 12.50
CA PRO A 116 -14.74 27.58 13.58
C PRO A 116 -16.20 27.11 13.65
N PRO A 117 -16.80 27.02 14.86
CA PRO A 117 -16.22 27.34 16.18
C PRO A 117 -15.38 26.22 16.81
N ARG A 118 -15.26 25.05 16.16
CA ARG A 118 -14.55 23.88 16.72
C ARG A 118 -13.06 24.14 16.86
N ARG A 119 -12.45 24.69 15.82
CA ARG A 119 -11.04 25.10 15.83
C ARG A 119 -10.90 26.44 15.12
N TRP A 120 -10.27 27.38 15.81
CA TRP A 120 -9.97 28.72 15.27
C TRP A 120 -8.63 28.77 14.53
N LYS A 121 -7.76 27.78 14.78
CA LYS A 121 -6.51 27.56 14.04
C LYS A 121 -6.66 26.28 13.22
N PRO A 122 -6.37 26.30 11.91
CA PRO A 122 -6.35 25.10 11.10
C PRO A 122 -5.34 24.08 11.65
N ALA A 123 -5.63 22.79 11.48
CA ALA A 123 -4.68 21.74 11.79
C ALA A 123 -3.39 21.93 10.94
N ALA A 124 -2.23 21.90 11.59
CA ALA A 124 -0.94 21.92 10.90
C ALA A 124 -0.70 20.55 10.27
N LEU A 125 -0.95 20.44 8.97
CA LEU A 125 -0.76 19.22 8.19
C LEU A 125 0.57 19.27 7.41
N PRO A 126 1.24 18.12 7.21
CA PRO A 126 2.50 18.09 6.47
C PRO A 126 2.27 18.44 4.99
N THR A 127 3.23 19.17 4.41
CA THR A 127 3.27 19.43 2.96
C THR A 127 3.66 18.13 2.24
N ARG A 128 2.90 17.76 1.21
CA ARG A 128 3.17 16.57 0.39
C ARG A 128 3.82 16.95 -0.92
N ARG A 129 4.75 16.12 -1.39
CA ARG A 129 5.23 16.18 -2.77
C ARG A 129 4.11 15.77 -3.71
N THR A 130 3.99 16.46 -4.83
CA THR A 130 2.99 16.20 -5.86
C THR A 130 3.69 15.89 -7.17
N ALA A 131 3.19 14.90 -7.89
CA ALA A 131 3.68 14.53 -9.21
C ALA A 131 3.42 15.64 -10.24
N THR A 132 4.27 15.72 -11.26
CA THR A 132 4.04 16.57 -12.43
C THR A 132 2.78 16.12 -13.14
N GLN A 133 1.99 17.07 -13.63
CA GLN A 133 0.73 16.77 -14.32
C GLN A 133 0.96 16.87 -15.83
N ARG A 134 0.41 15.91 -16.57
CA ARG A 134 0.39 15.92 -18.04
C ARG A 134 -1.04 15.75 -18.52
N GLN A 135 -1.44 16.53 -19.50
CA GLN A 135 -2.73 16.37 -20.19
C GLN A 135 -2.47 15.89 -21.60
N ILE A 136 -3.22 14.87 -22.03
CA ILE A 136 -3.19 14.37 -23.39
C ILE A 136 -4.61 14.23 -23.92
N VAL A 137 -4.77 14.42 -25.22
CA VAL A 137 -6.04 14.17 -25.92
C VAL A 137 -5.89 12.90 -26.74
N SER A 138 -6.81 11.96 -26.57
CA SER A 138 -6.78 10.70 -27.31
C SER A 138 -8.17 10.10 -27.48
N ASP A 139 -8.41 9.51 -28.66
CA ASP A 139 -9.63 8.78 -28.97
C ASP A 139 -9.52 7.28 -28.70
N ILE A 140 -8.38 6.84 -28.15
CA ILE A 140 -8.16 5.44 -27.78
C ILE A 140 -9.10 5.09 -26.61
N PRO A 141 -9.92 4.02 -26.72
CA PRO A 141 -10.94 3.73 -25.70
C PRO A 141 -10.39 3.48 -24.29
N TYR A 142 -9.22 2.84 -24.20
CA TYR A 142 -8.53 2.52 -22.95
C TYR A 142 -7.48 3.59 -22.66
N VAL A 143 -7.63 4.28 -21.52
CA VAL A 143 -6.81 5.45 -21.18
C VAL A 143 -5.35 5.08 -20.95
N GLU A 144 -5.09 3.88 -20.42
CA GLU A 144 -3.75 3.34 -20.20
C GLU A 144 -3.03 3.08 -21.51
N ASN A 145 -3.74 2.57 -22.52
CA ASN A 145 -3.19 2.38 -23.87
C ASN A 145 -2.94 3.73 -24.56
N ALA A 146 -3.81 4.71 -24.34
CA ALA A 146 -3.61 6.07 -24.83
C ALA A 146 -2.32 6.69 -24.28
N ALA A 147 -2.11 6.56 -22.96
CA ALA A 147 -0.90 7.01 -22.31
C ALA A 147 0.33 6.25 -22.81
N LEU A 148 0.30 4.91 -22.88
CA LEU A 148 1.40 4.11 -23.44
C LEU A 148 1.83 4.57 -24.85
N GLN A 149 0.86 4.81 -25.73
CA GLN A 149 1.14 5.29 -27.08
C GLN A 149 1.73 6.71 -27.08
N HIS A 150 1.18 7.62 -26.25
CA HIS A 150 1.70 8.98 -26.14
C HIS A 150 3.16 8.98 -25.67
N TYR A 151 3.48 8.30 -24.57
CA TYR A 151 4.85 8.27 -24.02
C TYR A 151 5.86 7.56 -24.93
N ALA A 152 5.41 6.63 -25.79
CA ALA A 152 6.26 6.04 -26.83
C ALA A 152 6.54 7.00 -28.01
N SER A 153 5.71 8.02 -28.23
CA SER A 153 5.90 9.03 -29.28
C SER A 153 7.01 10.01 -28.94
N GLU A 154 7.58 10.68 -29.94
CA GLU A 154 8.60 11.73 -29.74
C GLU A 154 8.08 12.84 -28.81
N GLU A 155 6.82 13.22 -28.93
CA GLU A 155 6.18 14.26 -28.10
C GLU A 155 6.08 13.85 -26.62
N GLY A 156 5.78 12.57 -26.36
CA GLY A 156 5.73 12.01 -25.00
C GLY A 156 7.10 11.62 -24.44
N GLY A 157 8.19 11.93 -25.16
CA GLY A 157 9.56 11.70 -24.72
C GLY A 157 10.22 10.43 -25.28
N GLY A 158 9.59 9.73 -26.22
CA GLY A 158 10.21 8.64 -26.98
C GLY A 158 10.68 7.46 -26.13
N TRP A 159 9.89 7.06 -25.12
CA TRP A 159 10.25 5.95 -24.25
C TRP A 159 10.25 4.63 -25.03
N LYS A 160 11.38 3.91 -25.02
CA LYS A 160 11.54 2.65 -25.77
C LYS A 160 10.76 1.49 -25.17
N CYS A 161 10.66 1.45 -23.85
CA CYS A 161 9.96 0.40 -23.13
C CYS A 161 8.94 1.02 -22.18
N GLY A 162 7.75 0.42 -22.13
CA GLY A 162 6.66 0.81 -21.26
C GLY A 162 5.71 -0.35 -21.03
N MET A 163 5.20 -0.48 -19.81
CA MET A 163 4.20 -1.50 -19.48
C MET A 163 3.18 -1.03 -18.47
N HIS A 164 1.99 -1.64 -18.52
CA HIS A 164 0.99 -1.56 -17.48
C HIS A 164 1.34 -2.54 -16.35
N THR A 165 1.49 -2.02 -15.13
CA THR A 165 2.06 -2.76 -14.01
C THR A 165 1.02 -3.48 -13.16
N GLU A 166 -0.19 -2.94 -13.03
CA GLU A 166 -1.26 -3.44 -12.13
C GLU A 166 -0.78 -3.77 -10.71
N ASN A 167 0.25 -3.09 -10.20
CA ASN A 167 1.02 -3.43 -8.98
C ASN A 167 1.85 -4.74 -9.05
N GLY A 168 1.66 -5.56 -10.09
CA GLY A 168 2.27 -6.89 -10.23
C GLY A 168 3.79 -6.87 -10.28
N ILE A 169 4.39 -5.93 -11.03
CA ILE A 169 5.86 -5.81 -11.11
C ILE A 169 6.48 -5.48 -9.75
N TRP A 170 5.81 -4.65 -8.96
CA TRP A 170 6.27 -4.21 -7.65
C TRP A 170 6.22 -5.35 -6.64
N HIS A 171 5.14 -6.12 -6.66
CA HIS A 171 5.02 -7.34 -5.87
C HIS A 171 6.05 -8.40 -6.28
N MET A 172 6.31 -8.53 -7.58
CA MET A 172 7.34 -9.43 -8.12
C MET A 172 8.72 -9.05 -7.60
N LEU A 173 9.10 -7.77 -7.71
CA LEU A 173 10.38 -7.26 -7.22
C LEU A 173 10.52 -7.46 -5.71
N PHE A 174 9.49 -7.11 -4.93
CA PHE A 174 9.47 -7.31 -3.49
C PHE A 174 9.65 -8.79 -3.10
N GLY A 175 8.85 -9.67 -3.70
CA GLY A 175 8.85 -11.09 -3.39
C GLY A 175 10.16 -11.78 -3.75
N VAL A 176 10.74 -11.47 -4.92
CA VAL A 176 12.05 -12.01 -5.31
C VAL A 176 13.17 -11.44 -4.46
N LEU A 177 13.18 -10.11 -4.23
CA LEU A 177 14.22 -9.48 -3.42
C LEU A 177 14.20 -10.04 -2.00
N LEU A 178 13.06 -10.11 -1.34
CA LEU A 178 12.99 -10.60 0.05
C LEU A 178 12.64 -12.09 0.17
N ALA A 179 12.79 -12.88 -0.90
CA ALA A 179 12.41 -14.30 -0.93
C ALA A 179 13.01 -15.12 0.22
N ASP A 180 14.27 -14.88 0.57
CA ASP A 180 14.97 -15.55 1.67
C ASP A 180 14.37 -15.22 3.06
N VAL A 181 13.78 -14.03 3.21
CA VAL A 181 13.13 -13.59 4.45
C VAL A 181 11.65 -14.03 4.47
N LEU A 182 10.99 -14.00 3.31
CA LEU A 182 9.59 -14.40 3.14
C LEU A 182 9.40 -15.92 3.14
N LEU A 183 10.41 -16.67 2.73
CA LEU A 183 10.37 -18.13 2.70
C LEU A 183 11.25 -18.75 3.79
N ASP A 184 11.72 -17.94 4.74
CA ASP A 184 12.43 -18.41 5.92
C ASP A 184 11.50 -19.36 6.71
N PRO A 185 11.93 -20.60 7.03
CA PRO A 185 11.08 -21.57 7.70
C PRO A 185 10.59 -21.02 9.03
N CYS A 186 9.27 -20.89 9.18
CA CYS A 186 8.67 -20.74 10.51
C CYS A 186 8.66 -22.11 11.19
N ASP A 187 8.89 -22.15 12.52
CA ASP A 187 8.88 -23.34 13.40
C ASP A 187 7.52 -24.09 13.50
N LEU A 188 6.77 -24.20 12.41
CA LEU A 188 5.43 -24.75 12.38
C LEU A 188 5.36 -25.98 11.48
N PHE A 189 4.48 -26.90 11.85
CA PHE A 189 4.23 -28.19 11.17
C PHE A 189 3.60 -28.08 9.77
N VAL A 190 3.64 -26.91 9.12
CA VAL A 190 3.08 -26.72 7.77
C VAL A 190 4.21 -26.97 6.76
N PRO A 191 4.04 -27.88 5.78
CA PRO A 191 5.04 -28.08 4.74
C PRO A 191 5.30 -26.76 4.00
N GLU A 192 6.57 -26.38 3.89
CA GLU A 192 7.00 -25.14 3.23
C GLU A 192 6.47 -25.03 1.79
N ASP A 193 6.34 -26.16 1.09
CA ASP A 193 5.88 -26.23 -0.30
C ASP A 193 4.40 -25.87 -0.49
N LEU A 194 3.64 -25.75 0.60
CA LEU A 194 2.23 -25.38 0.59
C LEU A 194 1.98 -23.94 1.07
N MET A 195 3.03 -23.21 1.45
CA MET A 195 2.91 -21.83 1.94
C MET A 195 3.45 -20.84 0.92
N GLU A 196 2.67 -19.78 0.65
CA GLU A 196 3.10 -18.64 -0.17
C GLU A 196 3.84 -17.58 0.66
N SER A 197 3.65 -17.55 1.98
CA SER A 197 4.28 -16.58 2.88
C SER A 197 4.21 -17.06 4.34
N PRO A 198 4.97 -16.44 5.27
CA PRO A 198 4.90 -16.78 6.68
C PRO A 198 3.52 -16.46 7.24
N LEU A 199 3.04 -17.23 8.23
CA LEU A 199 1.70 -17.04 8.79
C LEU A 199 1.49 -15.67 9.45
N ASP A 200 2.56 -15.00 9.86
CA ASP A 200 2.51 -13.66 10.42
C ASP A 200 2.53 -12.54 9.37
N PHE A 201 2.74 -12.86 8.08
CA PHE A 201 2.79 -11.90 6.98
C PHE A 201 1.51 -11.07 6.88
N GLY A 202 1.67 -9.75 6.64
CA GLY A 202 0.57 -8.78 6.67
C GLY A 202 0.05 -8.46 8.08
N GLY A 203 0.60 -9.08 9.12
CA GLY A 203 0.39 -8.71 10.52
C GLY A 203 1.47 -7.78 11.07
N SER A 204 1.19 -7.11 12.17
CA SER A 204 2.14 -6.19 12.83
C SER A 204 3.40 -6.89 13.37
N ALA A 205 3.35 -8.21 13.57
CA ALA A 205 4.48 -8.97 14.10
C ALA A 205 5.52 -9.34 13.02
N PHE A 206 5.12 -9.40 11.74
CA PHE A 206 6.00 -9.82 10.66
C PHE A 206 7.23 -8.91 10.55
N PHE A 207 7.00 -7.60 10.43
CA PHE A 207 8.09 -6.63 10.31
C PHE A 207 8.95 -6.61 11.57
N GLU A 208 8.35 -6.57 12.76
CA GLU A 208 9.10 -6.45 14.01
C GLU A 208 10.02 -7.64 14.27
N ARG A 209 9.58 -8.87 13.94
CA ARG A 209 10.40 -10.08 14.12
C ARG A 209 11.57 -10.17 13.15
N ARG A 210 11.39 -9.64 11.93
CA ARG A 210 12.38 -9.72 10.84
C ARG A 210 13.04 -8.37 10.54
N ARG A 211 12.91 -7.41 11.46
CA ARG A 211 13.28 -6.01 11.24
C ARG A 211 14.76 -5.91 10.88
N LEU A 212 15.62 -6.67 11.55
CA LEU A 212 17.05 -6.61 11.34
C LEU A 212 17.42 -7.16 9.96
N GLU A 213 16.89 -8.32 9.61
CA GLU A 213 17.10 -9.03 8.34
C GLU A 213 16.62 -8.19 7.17
N ILE A 214 15.38 -7.70 7.24
CA ILE A 214 14.80 -6.80 6.23
C ILE A 214 15.68 -5.54 6.09
N SER A 215 16.01 -4.87 7.20
CA SER A 215 16.80 -3.63 7.13
C SER A 215 18.18 -3.88 6.51
N GLN A 216 18.85 -4.98 6.87
CA GLN A 216 20.14 -5.35 6.32
C GLN A 216 20.07 -5.66 4.83
N ARG A 217 19.03 -6.37 4.37
CA ARG A 217 18.83 -6.65 2.95
C ARG A 217 18.59 -5.38 2.15
N LEU A 218 17.76 -4.48 2.67
CA LEU A 218 17.46 -3.22 2.00
C LEU A 218 18.65 -2.25 2.02
N SER A 219 19.45 -2.21 3.09
CA SER A 219 20.68 -1.42 3.12
C SER A 219 21.73 -1.98 2.15
N SER A 220 21.84 -3.31 2.04
CA SER A 220 22.79 -3.95 1.13
C SER A 220 22.54 -3.63 -0.35
N ILE A 221 21.29 -3.34 -0.73
CA ILE A 221 20.96 -2.91 -2.10
C ILE A 221 21.17 -1.40 -2.30
N SER A 222 21.08 -0.57 -1.25
CA SER A 222 21.21 0.90 -1.35
C SER A 222 22.63 1.43 -1.17
N ASP A 223 23.46 0.81 -0.32
CA ASP A 223 24.62 1.48 0.31
C ASP A 223 25.90 1.54 -0.53
N VAL A 224 25.98 0.91 -1.71
CA VAL A 224 27.26 0.81 -2.45
C VAL A 224 27.29 1.77 -3.64
N ALA A 225 28.36 2.56 -3.71
CA ALA A 225 28.68 3.43 -4.86
C ALA A 225 28.96 2.59 -6.12
N GLU A 226 28.57 3.12 -7.28
CA GLU A 226 28.86 2.51 -8.59
C GLU A 226 30.38 2.36 -8.77
N GLY A 227 30.90 1.16 -8.52
CA GLY A 227 32.25 0.73 -8.89
C GLY A 227 32.19 -0.32 -10.00
N GLU A 228 33.34 -0.81 -10.47
CA GLU A 228 33.47 -1.82 -11.55
C GLU A 228 32.91 -3.22 -11.20
N GLY A 229 32.22 -3.38 -10.06
CA GLY A 229 31.63 -4.64 -9.60
C GLY A 229 30.18 -4.85 -10.04
N VAL A 230 29.67 -6.08 -9.82
CA VAL A 230 28.26 -6.40 -10.04
C VAL A 230 27.39 -5.57 -9.09
N CYS A 231 26.40 -4.86 -9.65
CA CYS A 231 25.44 -4.10 -8.86
C CYS A 231 24.74 -5.01 -7.81
N PRO A 232 24.80 -4.70 -6.49
CA PRO A 232 24.24 -5.57 -5.44
C PRO A 232 22.75 -5.88 -5.61
N LEU A 233 21.98 -4.92 -6.12
CA LEU A 233 20.57 -5.13 -6.47
C LEU A 233 20.41 -6.26 -7.49
N VAL A 234 21.24 -6.28 -8.52
CA VAL A 234 21.22 -7.28 -9.59
C VAL A 234 21.74 -8.63 -9.10
N ASP A 235 22.82 -8.64 -8.34
CA ASP A 235 23.34 -9.87 -7.71
C ASP A 235 22.27 -10.53 -6.86
N ARG A 236 21.58 -9.74 -6.03
CA ARG A 236 20.51 -10.22 -5.16
C ARG A 236 19.30 -10.74 -5.92
N LEU A 237 18.83 -10.01 -6.95
CA LEU A 237 17.76 -10.49 -7.82
C LEU A 237 18.13 -11.81 -8.48
N THR A 238 19.34 -11.90 -9.04
CA THR A 238 19.81 -13.09 -9.75
C THR A 238 19.92 -14.29 -8.82
N LYS A 239 20.58 -14.11 -7.67
CA LYS A 239 20.76 -15.16 -6.67
C LYS A 239 19.42 -15.67 -6.15
N ASN A 240 18.52 -14.78 -5.74
CA ASN A 240 17.23 -15.20 -5.21
C ASN A 240 16.34 -15.79 -6.30
N TRP A 241 16.41 -15.28 -7.52
CA TRP A 241 15.72 -15.90 -8.65
C TRP A 241 16.17 -17.35 -8.82
N ASP A 242 17.47 -17.61 -8.91
CA ASP A 242 17.99 -18.97 -9.12
C ASP A 242 17.67 -19.91 -7.95
N CYS A 243 17.70 -19.41 -6.70
CA CYS A 243 17.41 -20.22 -5.52
C CYS A 243 15.92 -20.53 -5.32
N TYR A 244 15.02 -19.59 -5.65
CA TYR A 244 13.61 -19.67 -5.27
C TYR A 244 12.64 -19.81 -6.44
N LYS A 245 13.11 -19.77 -7.70
CA LYS A 245 12.27 -19.91 -8.89
C LYS A 245 11.34 -21.12 -8.79
N ASN A 246 10.08 -20.91 -9.15
CA ASN A 246 8.98 -21.87 -9.08
C ASN A 246 8.49 -22.26 -7.67
N ARG A 247 9.06 -21.71 -6.58
CA ARG A 247 8.45 -21.83 -5.25
C ARG A 247 7.24 -20.90 -5.14
N MET A 248 6.24 -21.30 -4.36
CA MET A 248 5.12 -20.43 -4.04
C MET A 248 5.61 -19.28 -3.17
N CYS A 249 5.45 -18.04 -3.64
CA CYS A 249 5.87 -16.84 -2.92
C CYS A 249 4.85 -15.73 -3.16
N ILE A 250 4.44 -15.06 -2.09
CA ILE A 250 3.41 -14.02 -2.14
C ILE A 250 3.79 -12.90 -3.11
N GLY A 251 2.87 -12.58 -4.01
CA GLY A 251 3.06 -11.52 -4.99
C GLY A 251 3.96 -11.89 -6.17
N VAL A 252 4.52 -13.10 -6.21
CA VAL A 252 5.46 -13.54 -7.26
C VAL A 252 4.74 -14.38 -8.31
N GLN A 253 4.89 -13.99 -9.57
CA GLN A 253 4.39 -14.72 -10.74
C GLN A 253 5.56 -15.05 -11.67
N TRP A 254 6.23 -16.18 -11.43
CA TRP A 254 7.46 -16.58 -12.14
C TRP A 254 7.34 -16.66 -13.67
N ASN A 255 6.12 -16.87 -14.18
CA ASN A 255 5.87 -16.99 -15.62
C ASN A 255 5.46 -15.67 -16.28
N ARG A 256 5.25 -14.59 -15.52
CA ARG A 256 4.80 -13.29 -16.05
C ARG A 256 5.96 -12.42 -16.53
N HIS A 257 7.10 -12.49 -15.86
CA HIS A 257 8.27 -11.66 -16.13
C HIS A 257 9.54 -12.51 -16.24
N SER A 258 10.48 -12.08 -17.07
CA SER A 258 11.81 -12.70 -17.12
C SER A 258 12.75 -12.04 -16.10
N LEU A 259 13.79 -12.75 -15.65
CA LEU A 259 14.81 -12.16 -14.78
C LEU A 259 15.48 -10.93 -15.42
N GLN A 260 15.73 -10.96 -16.72
CA GLN A 260 16.37 -9.85 -17.44
C GLN A 260 15.47 -8.60 -17.46
N GLU A 261 14.17 -8.78 -17.65
CA GLU A 261 13.20 -7.68 -17.58
C GLU A 261 13.14 -7.08 -16.17
N LEU A 262 13.10 -7.91 -15.12
CA LEU A 262 13.14 -7.43 -13.73
C LEU A 262 14.42 -6.64 -13.43
N ILE A 263 15.57 -7.12 -13.90
CA ILE A 263 16.87 -6.44 -13.73
C ILE A 263 16.86 -5.08 -14.45
N ALA A 264 16.41 -5.02 -15.71
CA ALA A 264 16.36 -3.79 -16.48
C ALA A 264 15.46 -2.75 -15.80
N ILE A 265 14.25 -3.16 -15.39
CA ILE A 265 13.31 -2.30 -14.68
C ILE A 265 13.89 -1.82 -13.35
N ALA A 266 14.44 -2.72 -12.53
CA ALA A 266 14.98 -2.38 -11.22
C ALA A 266 16.19 -1.42 -11.30
N ARG A 267 17.05 -1.59 -12.31
CA ARG A 267 18.16 -0.66 -12.60
C ARG A 267 17.65 0.73 -12.96
N CYS A 268 16.67 0.84 -13.84
CA CYS A 268 16.12 2.11 -14.27
C CYS A 268 15.27 2.82 -13.20
N ILE A 269 14.57 2.07 -12.35
CA ILE A 269 13.85 2.62 -11.19
C ILE A 269 14.83 3.22 -10.17
N GLY A 270 15.97 2.57 -9.97
CA GLY A 270 16.97 2.98 -8.99
C GLY A 270 16.81 2.27 -7.64
N LYS A 271 17.95 2.01 -6.99
CA LYS A 271 18.03 1.20 -5.77
C LYS A 271 17.32 1.81 -4.57
N GLU A 272 17.31 3.14 -4.45
CA GLU A 272 16.66 3.89 -3.37
C GLU A 272 15.15 3.74 -3.42
N VAL A 273 14.57 3.86 -4.61
CA VAL A 273 13.13 3.70 -4.84
C VAL A 273 12.71 2.26 -4.58
N ILE A 274 13.47 1.28 -5.08
CA ILE A 274 13.22 -0.14 -4.82
C ILE A 274 13.28 -0.46 -3.32
N ALA A 275 14.29 0.05 -2.61
CA ALA A 275 14.43 -0.14 -1.17
C ALA A 275 13.26 0.49 -0.40
N CYS A 276 12.82 1.69 -0.80
CA CYS A 276 11.66 2.38 -0.24
C CYS A 276 10.38 1.53 -0.37
N VAL A 277 10.05 1.10 -1.59
CA VAL A 277 8.87 0.27 -1.88
C VAL A 277 8.91 -1.02 -1.07
N CYS A 278 10.04 -1.72 -1.05
CA CYS A 278 10.18 -2.97 -0.31
C CYS A 278 10.04 -2.77 1.22
N ASN A 279 10.57 -1.68 1.78
CA ASN A 279 10.40 -1.35 3.19
C ASN A 279 8.93 -1.07 3.53
N LEU A 280 8.21 -0.33 2.68
CA LEU A 280 6.79 -0.04 2.89
C LEU A 280 5.93 -1.31 2.84
N PHE A 281 6.15 -2.19 1.85
CA PHE A 281 5.49 -3.49 1.79
C PHE A 281 5.81 -4.37 2.99
N ALA A 282 7.07 -4.42 3.42
CA ALA A 282 7.46 -5.24 4.56
C ALA A 282 6.82 -4.75 5.88
N ARG A 283 6.65 -3.43 6.05
CA ARG A 283 6.06 -2.82 7.24
C ARG A 283 4.55 -3.00 7.32
N ASP A 284 3.85 -2.76 6.21
CA ASP A 284 2.38 -2.84 6.16
C ASP A 284 1.90 -3.20 4.74
N PHE A 285 2.06 -4.48 4.39
CA PHE A 285 1.66 -4.97 3.08
C PHE A 285 0.18 -4.70 2.77
N GLN A 286 -0.72 -4.80 3.75
CA GLN A 286 -2.15 -4.65 3.50
C GLN A 286 -2.54 -3.22 3.11
N THR A 287 -1.89 -2.22 3.72
CA THR A 287 -2.12 -0.80 3.37
C THR A 287 -1.45 -0.41 2.06
N TRP A 288 -0.30 -1.00 1.73
CA TRP A 288 0.53 -0.56 0.61
C TRP A 288 0.41 -1.40 -0.67
N ARG A 289 -0.17 -2.60 -0.64
CA ARG A 289 -0.31 -3.52 -1.80
C ARG A 289 -1.10 -2.99 -3.01
N HIS A 290 -1.68 -1.80 -2.92
CA HIS A 290 -2.45 -1.17 -4.00
C HIS A 290 -2.12 0.32 -4.12
N GLY A 291 -2.44 0.89 -5.27
CA GLY A 291 -2.28 2.32 -5.55
C GLY A 291 -0.90 2.74 -6.04
N LEU A 292 -0.03 1.81 -6.45
CA LEU A 292 1.17 2.18 -7.20
C LEU A 292 0.79 2.66 -8.60
N PRO A 293 1.65 3.49 -9.25
CA PRO A 293 1.37 4.03 -10.58
C PRO A 293 1.05 2.94 -11.60
N ASP A 294 0.02 3.18 -12.42
CA ASP A 294 -0.48 2.24 -13.42
C ASP A 294 0.61 1.81 -14.41
N LEU A 295 1.42 2.76 -14.88
CA LEU A 295 2.44 2.54 -15.91
C LEU A 295 3.85 2.76 -15.38
N ILE A 296 4.77 1.99 -15.94
CA ILE A 296 6.20 2.24 -15.85
C ILE A 296 6.80 2.31 -17.25
N PHE A 297 7.62 3.33 -17.46
CA PHE A 297 8.50 3.46 -18.62
C PHE A 297 9.94 3.36 -18.17
N TRP A 298 10.77 2.74 -18.99
CA TRP A 298 12.20 2.65 -18.74
C TRP A 298 12.99 2.66 -20.05
N ASP A 299 14.21 3.18 -19.98
CA ASP A 299 15.17 3.12 -21.08
C ASP A 299 16.57 3.03 -20.49
N GLU A 300 17.27 1.94 -20.79
CA GLU A 300 18.62 1.67 -20.27
C GLU A 300 19.69 2.62 -20.84
N ALA A 301 19.38 3.37 -21.91
CA ALA A 301 20.33 4.24 -22.60
C ALA A 301 19.87 5.71 -22.72
N LYS A 302 18.80 6.11 -22.04
CA LYS A 302 18.24 7.47 -22.13
C LYS A 302 19.01 8.44 -21.22
N ASP A 303 19.46 9.55 -21.79
CA ASP A 303 20.29 10.55 -21.10
C ASP A 303 21.64 10.00 -20.59
N ALA A 304 22.25 9.09 -21.37
CA ALA A 304 23.51 8.42 -21.08
C ALA A 304 23.52 7.59 -19.77
N LYS A 305 22.34 7.34 -19.17
CA LYS A 305 22.13 6.50 -17.99
C LYS A 305 20.84 5.67 -18.13
N CYS A 306 20.62 4.75 -17.21
CA CYS A 306 19.32 4.10 -17.06
C CYS A 306 18.32 5.10 -16.46
N SER A 307 17.18 5.28 -17.12
CA SER A 307 16.13 6.22 -16.70
C SER A 307 14.77 5.54 -16.64
N SER A 308 13.91 5.97 -15.70
CA SER A 308 12.52 5.52 -15.60
C SER A 308 11.55 6.67 -15.36
N LEU A 309 10.29 6.43 -15.71
CA LEU A 309 9.17 7.30 -15.43
C LEU A 309 7.99 6.45 -14.97
N LEU A 310 7.44 6.78 -13.80
CA LEU A 310 6.24 6.17 -13.27
C LEU A 310 5.05 7.06 -13.61
N VAL A 311 3.98 6.50 -14.16
CA VAL A 311 2.82 7.29 -14.59
C VAL A 311 1.54 6.70 -14.01
N GLU A 312 0.81 7.52 -13.30
CA GLU A 312 -0.57 7.24 -12.88
C GLU A 312 -1.52 7.85 -13.92
N VAL A 313 -2.44 7.05 -14.47
CA VAL A 313 -3.31 7.47 -15.56
C VAL A 313 -4.69 7.80 -15.01
N LYS A 314 -5.24 8.95 -15.42
CA LYS A 314 -6.57 9.42 -15.03
C LYS A 314 -7.43 9.70 -16.23
N GLY A 315 -8.54 8.99 -16.33
CA GLY A 315 -9.57 9.25 -17.31
C GLY A 315 -10.43 10.47 -16.94
N PRO A 316 -11.36 10.86 -17.82
CA PRO A 316 -12.22 12.02 -17.59
C PRO A 316 -13.05 11.88 -16.30
N GLY A 317 -12.87 12.83 -15.38
CA GLY A 317 -13.59 12.86 -14.10
C GLY A 317 -13.04 11.92 -13.02
N ASP A 318 -11.95 11.18 -13.29
CA ASP A 318 -11.26 10.40 -12.27
C ASP A 318 -10.32 11.28 -11.43
N SER A 319 -10.10 10.89 -10.18
CA SER A 319 -9.22 11.59 -9.25
C SER A 319 -8.32 10.60 -8.52
N LEU A 320 -7.17 11.08 -8.04
CA LEU A 320 -6.26 10.25 -7.28
C LEU A 320 -6.92 9.74 -6.00
N SER A 321 -6.86 8.43 -5.80
CA SER A 321 -7.24 7.80 -4.54
C SER A 321 -6.23 8.16 -3.42
N ASN A 322 -6.63 7.98 -2.16
CA ASN A 322 -5.74 8.20 -1.03
C ASN A 322 -4.50 7.28 -1.08
N ALA A 323 -4.63 6.05 -1.55
CA ALA A 323 -3.49 5.14 -1.71
C ALA A 323 -2.50 5.68 -2.75
N GLN A 324 -3.01 6.16 -3.90
CA GLN A 324 -2.19 6.74 -4.97
C GLN A 324 -1.48 8.02 -4.51
N ILE A 325 -2.17 8.90 -3.78
CA ILE A 325 -1.56 10.11 -3.20
C ILE A 325 -0.42 9.73 -2.24
N ALA A 326 -0.62 8.69 -1.42
CA ALA A 326 0.42 8.22 -0.52
C ALA A 326 1.63 7.66 -1.27
N TRP A 327 1.42 6.82 -2.28
CA TRP A 327 2.49 6.26 -3.10
C TRP A 327 3.26 7.31 -3.87
N ILE A 328 2.58 8.24 -4.54
CA ILE A 328 3.22 9.35 -5.25
C ILE A 328 4.15 10.13 -4.33
N HIS A 329 3.70 10.42 -3.10
CA HIS A 329 4.53 11.12 -2.13
C HIS A 329 5.81 10.35 -1.77
N GLU A 330 5.69 9.07 -1.40
CA GLU A 330 6.84 8.23 -1.00
C GLU A 330 7.80 7.96 -2.16
N LEU A 331 7.27 7.76 -3.38
CA LEU A 331 8.08 7.56 -4.58
C LEU A 331 8.89 8.83 -4.93
N LEU A 332 8.26 10.00 -4.85
CA LEU A 332 8.94 11.29 -5.07
C LEU A 332 9.97 11.61 -3.97
N GLU A 333 9.70 11.24 -2.70
CA GLU A 333 10.68 11.36 -1.61
C GLU A 333 11.89 10.44 -1.84
N ALA A 334 11.67 9.23 -2.36
CA ALA A 334 12.71 8.28 -2.71
C ALA A 334 13.49 8.62 -4.00
N GLY A 335 13.09 9.69 -4.70
CA GLY A 335 13.78 10.19 -5.89
C GLY A 335 13.26 9.65 -7.23
N ALA A 336 12.11 8.97 -7.25
CA ALA A 336 11.49 8.53 -8.50
C ALA A 336 10.94 9.72 -9.30
N HIS A 337 10.92 9.60 -10.63
CA HIS A 337 10.16 10.49 -11.50
C HIS A 337 8.73 9.97 -11.63
N VAL A 338 7.77 10.78 -11.18
CA VAL A 338 6.34 10.41 -11.20
C VAL A 338 5.53 11.49 -11.90
N GLU A 339 4.72 11.08 -12.87
CA GLU A 339 3.74 11.91 -13.57
C GLU A 339 2.31 11.40 -13.31
N VAL A 340 1.35 12.31 -13.33
CA VAL A 340 -0.09 11.98 -13.44
C VAL A 340 -0.55 12.42 -14.81
N CYS A 341 -0.95 11.46 -15.63
CA CYS A 341 -1.39 11.66 -17.00
C CYS A 341 -2.92 11.68 -17.07
N HIS A 342 -3.49 12.84 -17.36
CA HIS A 342 -4.93 13.01 -17.58
C HIS A 342 -5.25 12.85 -19.06
N VAL A 343 -6.10 11.87 -19.37
CA VAL A 343 -6.52 11.56 -20.74
C VAL A 343 -7.90 12.14 -21.00
N GLU A 344 -7.95 13.13 -21.89
CA GLU A 344 -9.20 13.72 -22.38
C GLU A 344 -9.59 13.07 -23.72
N ARG A 345 -10.89 12.96 -23.98
CA ARG A 345 -11.39 12.53 -25.30
C ARG A 345 -11.48 13.75 -26.21
N SER A 346 -11.21 13.56 -27.50
CA SER A 346 -11.51 14.63 -28.46
C SER A 346 -13.03 14.89 -28.47
N GLN A 347 -13.41 16.16 -28.61
CA GLN A 347 -14.81 16.61 -28.57
C GLN A 347 -15.56 16.28 -29.86
#